data_AF-A0A958TFQ5-F1
#
_entry.id   AF-A0A958TFQ5-F1
#
_cell.length_a   1.000
_cell.length_b   1.000
_cell.length_c   1.000
_cell.angle_alpha   90.00
_cell.angle_beta   90.00
_cell.angle_gamma   90.00
#
_symmetry.space_group_name_H-M   'P 1'
#
loop_
_entity.id
_entity.type
_entity.pdbx_description
1 polymer ?
#
loop_
_entity_poly.entity_id
_entity_poly.type
_entity_poly.pdbx_seq_one_letter_code
_entity_poly.pdbx_strand_id
1 'polypeptide(L)'
;MRIREINAMRGPNYWSVRRHKLIVMVLDLEEMEDKPSNKIEGFSDRLQAMFPSMFSHRCSVGEPGGFFKRVEEGTWMGHIIEHIALEIQTLAGMDVGFGRTRGYGEKGVYNVVFAYMEESVGRFAAKTAVKICEALIAGKTYDLTDDIQEMRELREADRLGPSTGSIVEEAEARGIPWIRLNKYSLCQLGYGANQKRIQATVTSETSSIGVELACDKEDTKFLLEQAEVQTPRGDIIRRESSLEEACRYVGFPLVVKPVDGNHGRGITVNIKNYEDALVAFRNAKESSRSGAIIIEKYITGDDYRLLVINHKLVAAALRTPACVVGNGKSTIQQLIDEVNKDPRRGFGHENVLTQITVNDLTKSIIKTNGYTLDSVLEKDKRLLLKDTANLSTGGTAEDVTDIVHPANVFMAERISKIIDLDICGIDVMTTDISKPLEETGGAVLEVNAGPGFRMHLAPTSGLPRNVAAPVIDKLFPQGSSSRIPIIATTGTNGKTTTTRLIAHMAKMKGYKVGYTTSDGVYIQNRLLM
;
A
#
# COMPACT_ATOMS: atom_id res chain seq x y z
N MET A 1 18.59 -29.01 -17.49
CA MET A 1 17.21 -29.24 -17.02
C MET A 1 16.32 -28.28 -17.77
N ARG A 2 15.08 -28.65 -18.07
CA ARG A 2 14.20 -27.82 -18.91
C ARG A 2 12.84 -27.58 -18.26
N ILE A 3 12.48 -26.31 -18.11
CA ILE A 3 11.13 -25.92 -17.72
C ILE A 3 10.21 -26.07 -18.94
N ARG A 4 9.21 -26.95 -18.84
CA ARG A 4 8.19 -27.13 -19.89
C ARG A 4 7.06 -26.11 -19.75
N GLU A 5 6.63 -25.84 -18.52
CA GLU A 5 5.49 -24.97 -18.24
C GLU A 5 5.59 -24.34 -16.84
N ILE A 6 5.07 -23.12 -16.67
CA ILE A 6 4.89 -22.47 -15.37
C ILE A 6 3.48 -21.91 -15.31
N ASN A 7 2.65 -22.50 -14.44
CA ASN A 7 1.30 -22.05 -14.16
C ASN A 7 1.19 -21.47 -12.75
N ALA A 8 0.32 -20.47 -12.59
CA ALA A 8 0.01 -19.87 -11.29
C ALA A 8 -1.45 -20.13 -10.95
N MET A 9 -1.68 -20.78 -9.81
CA MET A 9 -3.00 -21.02 -9.25
C MET A 9 -3.39 -19.84 -8.36
N ARG A 10 -4.64 -19.37 -8.46
CA ARG A 10 -5.16 -18.18 -7.76
C ARG A 10 -6.37 -18.48 -6.85
N GLY A 11 -6.66 -19.75 -6.60
CA GLY A 11 -7.88 -20.20 -5.95
C GLY A 11 -7.82 -21.67 -5.53
N PRO A 12 -8.97 -22.26 -5.11
CA PRO A 12 -9.07 -23.69 -4.85
C PRO A 12 -8.48 -24.50 -6.01
N ASN A 13 -7.59 -25.43 -5.70
CA ASN A 13 -6.83 -26.17 -6.68
C ASN A 13 -6.58 -27.62 -6.24
N TYR A 14 -6.12 -28.44 -7.19
CA TYR A 14 -5.85 -29.86 -6.99
C TYR A 14 -4.76 -30.14 -5.95
N TRP A 15 -3.76 -29.27 -5.82
CA TRP A 15 -2.57 -29.50 -5.00
C TRP A 15 -2.78 -29.27 -3.52
N SER A 16 -3.69 -28.34 -3.17
CA SER A 16 -4.04 -28.02 -1.80
C SER A 16 -5.44 -27.44 -1.70
N VAL A 17 -6.22 -27.97 -0.75
CA VAL A 17 -7.53 -27.43 -0.38
C VAL A 17 -7.43 -26.19 0.52
N ARG A 18 -6.24 -25.89 1.07
CA ARG A 18 -6.02 -24.75 1.98
C ARG A 18 -5.16 -23.64 1.37
N ARG A 19 -4.29 -23.96 0.41
CA ARG A 19 -3.34 -23.00 -0.20
C ARG A 19 -3.79 -22.70 -1.62
N HIS A 20 -4.18 -21.46 -1.86
CA HIS A 20 -4.77 -21.04 -3.14
C HIS A 20 -3.77 -20.42 -4.12
N LYS A 21 -2.68 -19.82 -3.59
CA LYS A 21 -1.61 -19.19 -4.37
C LYS A 21 -0.43 -20.14 -4.51
N LEU A 22 -0.39 -20.89 -5.61
CA LEU A 22 0.65 -21.89 -5.88
C LEU A 22 1.21 -21.74 -7.29
N ILE A 23 2.53 -21.79 -7.44
CA ILE A 23 3.18 -22.03 -8.72
C ILE A 23 3.20 -23.53 -8.96
N VAL A 24 2.84 -23.95 -10.17
CA VAL A 24 2.94 -25.32 -10.67
C VAL A 24 3.88 -25.28 -11.86
N MET A 25 5.12 -25.70 -11.63
CA MET A 25 6.15 -25.79 -12.66
C MET A 25 6.27 -27.23 -13.14
N VAL A 26 6.12 -27.46 -14.44
CA VAL A 26 6.43 -28.75 -15.06
C VAL A 26 7.89 -28.72 -15.47
N LEU A 27 8.70 -29.53 -14.78
CA LEU A 27 10.15 -29.57 -14.93
C LEU A 27 10.58 -30.93 -15.49
N ASP A 28 11.32 -30.89 -16.59
CA ASP A 28 12.03 -32.04 -17.17
C ASP A 28 13.47 -32.04 -16.65
N LEU A 29 13.84 -33.10 -15.94
CA LEU A 29 15.18 -33.24 -15.37
C LEU A 29 16.22 -33.62 -16.43
N GLU A 30 15.80 -34.12 -17.60
CA GLU A 30 16.72 -34.59 -18.65
C GLU A 30 17.74 -35.58 -18.06
N GLU A 31 19.04 -35.39 -18.31
CA GLU A 31 20.10 -36.25 -17.76
C GLU A 31 20.17 -36.28 -16.23
N MET A 32 19.58 -35.28 -15.54
CA MET A 32 19.59 -35.22 -14.08
C MET A 32 18.66 -36.24 -13.42
N GLU A 33 17.78 -36.89 -14.19
CA GLU A 33 16.93 -37.98 -13.68
C GLU A 33 17.77 -39.16 -13.15
N ASP A 34 18.91 -39.45 -13.78
CA ASP A 34 19.80 -40.56 -13.40
C ASP A 34 20.93 -40.12 -12.43
N LYS A 35 21.00 -38.82 -12.12
CA LYS A 35 22.00 -38.17 -11.25
C LYS A 35 21.34 -37.45 -10.05
N PRO A 36 20.80 -38.19 -9.06
CA PRO A 36 20.34 -37.60 -7.81
C PRO A 36 21.47 -36.89 -7.07
N SER A 37 21.13 -36.04 -6.10
CA SER A 37 22.06 -35.11 -5.43
C SER A 37 23.33 -35.75 -4.87
N ASN A 38 23.24 -36.97 -4.34
CA ASN A 38 24.37 -37.71 -3.78
C ASN A 38 25.37 -38.24 -4.83
N LYS A 39 25.01 -38.24 -6.12
CA LYS A 39 25.93 -38.57 -7.22
C LYS A 39 26.65 -37.35 -7.79
N ILE A 40 26.37 -36.15 -7.27
CA ILE A 40 26.97 -34.90 -7.74
C ILE A 40 28.00 -34.44 -6.71
N GLU A 41 29.26 -34.50 -7.09
CA GLU A 41 30.37 -34.21 -6.18
C GLU A 41 30.29 -32.78 -5.61
N GLY A 42 30.38 -32.68 -4.28
CA GLY A 42 30.34 -31.42 -3.51
C GLY A 42 29.03 -30.65 -3.60
N PHE A 43 27.95 -31.22 -4.15
CA PHE A 43 26.68 -30.49 -4.32
C PHE A 43 26.04 -30.11 -2.98
N SER A 44 26.01 -31.04 -2.02
CA SER A 44 25.41 -30.79 -0.69
C SER A 44 26.11 -29.64 0.03
N ASP A 45 27.45 -29.66 0.06
CA ASP A 45 28.26 -28.63 0.72
C ASP A 45 28.05 -27.25 0.08
N ARG A 46 28.01 -27.18 -1.26
CA ARG A 46 27.73 -25.93 -1.98
C ARG A 46 26.34 -25.40 -1.68
N LEU A 47 25.33 -26.27 -1.64
CA LEU A 47 23.96 -25.89 -1.31
C LEU A 47 23.84 -25.36 0.13
N GLN A 48 24.48 -26.05 1.08
CA GLN A 48 24.46 -25.66 2.50
C GLN A 48 25.21 -24.33 2.73
N ALA A 49 26.34 -24.12 2.05
CA ALA A 49 27.09 -22.87 2.12
C ALA A 49 26.30 -21.68 1.56
N MET A 50 25.52 -21.90 0.48
CA MET A 50 24.71 -20.85 -0.14
C MET A 50 23.44 -20.54 0.66
N PHE A 51 22.80 -21.55 1.25
CA PHE A 51 21.54 -21.42 1.97
C PHE A 51 21.60 -22.00 3.39
N PRO A 52 22.40 -21.41 4.30
CA PRO A 52 22.52 -21.92 5.67
C PRO A 52 21.17 -21.89 6.43
N SER A 53 20.31 -20.92 6.11
CA SER A 53 18.96 -20.75 6.70
C SER A 53 17.99 -21.88 6.38
N MET A 54 18.18 -22.62 5.28
CA MET A 54 17.37 -23.80 4.94
C MET A 54 17.46 -24.91 5.99
N PHE A 55 18.43 -24.87 6.91
CA PHE A 55 18.50 -25.83 8.01
C PHE A 55 17.24 -25.80 8.87
N SER A 56 16.61 -24.63 8.99
CA SER A 56 15.34 -24.46 9.70
C SER A 56 14.11 -25.01 8.95
N HIS A 57 14.24 -25.34 7.66
CA HIS A 57 13.14 -25.88 6.86
C HIS A 57 12.75 -27.28 7.32
N ARG A 58 11.54 -27.40 7.86
CA ARG A 58 10.95 -28.70 8.21
C ARG A 58 10.45 -29.37 6.94
N CYS A 59 11.22 -30.32 6.42
CA CYS A 59 10.80 -31.21 5.35
C CYS A 59 9.87 -32.33 5.90
N SER A 60 9.56 -33.33 5.07
CA SER A 60 8.74 -34.51 5.40
C SER A 60 9.20 -35.31 6.62
N VAL A 61 10.47 -35.15 7.05
CA VAL A 61 11.04 -35.76 8.26
C VAL A 61 10.56 -35.06 9.55
N GLY A 62 10.07 -33.81 9.47
CA GLY A 62 9.49 -33.08 10.60
C GLY A 62 10.48 -32.44 11.58
N GLU A 63 11.79 -32.68 11.40
CA GLU A 63 12.87 -32.19 12.25
C GLU A 63 13.74 -31.12 11.55
N PRO A 64 14.36 -30.17 12.28
CA PRO A 64 15.38 -29.28 11.73
C PRO A 64 16.53 -30.05 11.06
N GLY A 65 16.99 -29.59 9.91
CA GLY A 65 18.03 -30.26 9.12
C GLY A 65 17.55 -31.46 8.29
N GLY A 66 16.26 -31.84 8.40
CA GLY A 66 15.71 -33.00 7.68
C GLY A 66 15.78 -32.89 6.15
N PHE A 67 15.80 -31.67 5.59
CA PHE A 67 16.01 -31.45 4.15
C PHE A 67 17.44 -31.83 3.72
N PHE A 68 18.46 -31.30 4.40
CA PHE A 68 19.86 -31.58 4.07
C PHE A 68 20.21 -33.06 4.21
N LYS A 69 19.64 -33.76 5.20
CA LYS A 69 19.77 -35.22 5.32
C LYS A 69 19.28 -35.94 4.05
N ARG A 70 18.16 -35.52 3.46
CA ARG A 70 17.67 -36.10 2.18
C ARG A 70 18.54 -35.74 0.98
N VAL A 71 19.18 -34.57 1.01
CA VAL A 71 20.14 -34.17 -0.04
C VAL A 71 21.37 -35.07 0.01
N GLU A 72 21.87 -35.39 1.20
CA GLU A 72 22.98 -36.34 1.40
C GLU A 72 22.61 -37.78 1.04
N GLU A 73 21.42 -38.25 1.43
CA GLU A 73 20.91 -39.58 1.07
C GLU A 73 20.67 -39.74 -0.44
N GLY A 74 20.39 -38.64 -1.14
CA GLY A 74 20.09 -38.60 -2.56
C GLY A 74 18.61 -38.30 -2.83
N THR A 75 18.34 -37.11 -3.37
CA THR A 75 17.03 -36.68 -3.85
C THR A 75 17.11 -36.10 -5.26
N TRP A 76 15.99 -36.09 -5.96
CA TRP A 76 15.89 -35.52 -7.30
C TRP A 76 15.88 -33.99 -7.28
N MET A 77 16.40 -33.40 -8.34
CA MET A 77 16.55 -31.94 -8.48
C MET A 77 15.22 -31.19 -8.40
N GLY A 78 14.10 -31.80 -8.84
CA GLY A 78 12.79 -31.17 -8.70
C GLY A 78 12.43 -30.82 -7.25
N HIS A 79 12.75 -31.69 -6.31
CA HIS A 79 12.53 -31.46 -4.88
C HIS A 79 13.50 -30.42 -4.30
N ILE A 80 14.73 -30.35 -4.80
CA ILE A 80 15.70 -29.32 -4.38
C ILE A 80 15.29 -27.94 -4.90
N ILE A 81 14.87 -27.85 -6.17
CA ILE A 81 14.42 -26.62 -6.82
C ILE A 81 13.18 -26.05 -6.10
N GLU A 82 12.27 -26.91 -5.63
CA GLU A 82 11.16 -26.51 -4.76
C GLU A 82 11.64 -25.74 -3.52
N HIS A 83 12.61 -26.31 -2.79
CA HIS A 83 13.15 -25.71 -1.58
C HIS A 83 13.96 -24.43 -1.87
N ILE A 84 14.73 -24.39 -2.96
CA ILE A 84 15.42 -23.17 -3.41
C ILE A 84 14.40 -22.07 -3.71
N ALA A 85 13.32 -22.38 -4.43
CA ALA A 85 12.28 -21.40 -4.75
C ALA A 85 11.58 -20.83 -3.51
N LEU A 86 11.39 -21.63 -2.46
CA LEU A 86 10.83 -21.16 -1.18
C LEU A 86 11.84 -20.29 -0.40
N GLU A 87 13.11 -20.71 -0.36
CA GLU A 87 14.15 -20.00 0.38
C GLU A 87 14.43 -18.62 -0.21
N ILE A 88 14.61 -18.50 -1.53
CA ILE A 88 14.93 -17.21 -2.15
C ILE A 88 13.79 -16.20 -1.98
N GLN A 89 12.53 -16.67 -1.96
CA GLN A 89 11.38 -15.83 -1.60
C GLN A 89 11.45 -15.38 -0.13
N THR A 90 11.82 -16.28 0.78
CA THR A 90 11.98 -15.99 2.21
C THR A 90 13.09 -14.97 2.45
N LEU A 91 14.24 -15.11 1.78
CA LEU A 91 15.35 -14.13 1.81
C LEU A 91 14.96 -12.76 1.23
N ALA A 92 14.04 -12.74 0.26
CA ALA A 92 13.41 -11.53 -0.26
C ALA A 92 12.30 -10.97 0.66
N GLY A 93 12.10 -11.53 1.85
CA GLY A 93 11.12 -11.06 2.85
C GLY A 93 9.68 -11.51 2.56
N MET A 94 9.50 -12.60 1.81
CA MET A 94 8.19 -13.21 1.56
C MET A 94 8.15 -14.60 2.18
N ASP A 95 7.53 -14.69 3.36
CA ASP A 95 7.42 -15.96 4.09
C ASP A 95 6.45 -16.93 3.39
N VAL A 96 7.03 -17.92 2.71
CA VAL A 96 6.31 -19.00 2.03
C VAL A 96 6.90 -20.34 2.42
N GLY A 97 6.06 -21.26 2.88
CA GLY A 97 6.53 -22.55 3.42
C GLY A 97 5.85 -23.80 2.87
N PHE A 98 4.99 -23.69 1.86
CA PHE A 98 4.33 -24.86 1.26
C PHE A 98 4.99 -25.23 -0.06
N GLY A 99 5.49 -26.47 -0.13
CA GLY A 99 6.03 -27.08 -1.34
C GLY A 99 5.56 -28.53 -1.49
N ARG A 100 5.47 -29.00 -2.74
CA ARG A 100 5.22 -30.40 -3.07
C ARG A 100 5.70 -30.73 -4.48
N THR A 101 6.58 -31.72 -4.57
CA THR A 101 7.02 -32.29 -5.86
C THR A 101 6.38 -33.65 -6.10
N ARG A 102 5.82 -33.87 -7.29
CA ARG A 102 5.17 -35.14 -7.71
C ARG A 102 5.51 -35.46 -9.17
N GLY A 103 5.59 -36.74 -9.52
CA GLY A 103 5.76 -37.14 -10.92
C GLY A 103 4.64 -36.63 -11.81
N TYR A 104 4.96 -36.30 -13.06
CA TYR A 104 4.01 -35.84 -14.08
C TYR A 104 3.30 -37.01 -14.79
N GLY A 105 3.87 -38.22 -14.73
CA GLY A 105 3.41 -39.42 -15.43
C GLY A 105 4.39 -39.89 -16.50
N GLU A 106 5.24 -38.99 -16.99
CA GLU A 106 6.40 -39.29 -17.84
C GLU A 106 7.66 -39.43 -16.98
N LYS A 107 8.56 -40.37 -17.32
CA LYS A 107 9.84 -40.56 -16.62
C LYS A 107 10.69 -39.29 -16.75
N GLY A 108 11.28 -38.82 -15.65
CA GLY A 108 12.12 -37.61 -15.63
C GLY A 108 11.35 -36.29 -15.57
N VAL A 109 10.01 -36.32 -15.61
CA VAL A 109 9.18 -35.11 -15.62
C VAL A 109 8.39 -35.00 -14.33
N TYR A 110 8.44 -33.83 -13.70
CA TYR A 110 7.86 -33.58 -12.38
C TYR A 110 7.02 -32.30 -12.38
N ASN A 111 5.93 -32.33 -11.62
CA ASN A 111 5.26 -31.15 -11.12
C ASN A 111 5.96 -30.69 -9.86
N VAL A 112 6.64 -29.55 -9.94
CA VAL A 112 7.26 -28.84 -8.81
C VAL A 112 6.29 -27.74 -8.39
N VAL A 113 5.69 -27.91 -7.21
CA VAL A 113 4.64 -27.01 -6.72
C VAL A 113 5.12 -26.28 -5.48
N PHE A 114 5.00 -24.96 -5.44
CA PHE A 114 5.37 -24.18 -4.27
C PHE A 114 4.48 -22.94 -4.11
N ALA A 115 4.35 -22.45 -2.88
CA ALA A 115 3.56 -21.28 -2.57
C ALA A 115 4.27 -19.98 -2.99
N TYR A 116 3.46 -18.99 -3.32
CA TYR A 116 3.91 -17.63 -3.63
C TYR A 116 3.05 -16.60 -2.91
N MET A 117 3.61 -15.42 -2.65
CA MET A 117 2.87 -14.26 -2.14
C MET A 117 2.31 -13.43 -3.30
N GLU A 118 3.20 -13.02 -4.21
CA GLU A 118 2.88 -12.35 -5.48
C GLU A 118 3.25 -13.23 -6.69
N GLU A 119 2.39 -13.23 -7.71
CA GLU A 119 2.52 -14.17 -8.83
C GLU A 119 3.78 -13.92 -9.67
N SER A 120 4.13 -12.66 -9.92
CA SER A 120 5.33 -12.28 -10.66
C SER A 120 6.59 -12.82 -9.96
N VAL A 121 6.68 -12.64 -8.64
CA VAL A 121 7.74 -13.19 -7.80
C VAL A 121 7.76 -14.70 -7.89
N GLY A 122 6.63 -15.39 -7.74
CA GLY A 122 6.59 -16.85 -7.81
C GLY A 122 7.09 -17.39 -9.17
N ARG A 123 6.71 -16.72 -10.26
CA ARG A 123 7.19 -17.08 -11.63
C ARG A 123 8.67 -16.78 -11.81
N PHE A 124 9.17 -15.70 -11.22
CA PHE A 124 10.60 -15.38 -11.21
C PHE A 124 11.38 -16.42 -10.41
N ALA A 125 10.94 -16.70 -9.18
CA ALA A 125 11.51 -17.70 -8.28
C ALA A 125 11.57 -19.11 -8.92
N ALA A 126 10.55 -19.51 -9.68
CA ALA A 126 10.57 -20.78 -10.43
C ALA A 126 11.77 -20.87 -11.39
N LYS A 127 12.00 -19.81 -12.18
CA LYS A 127 13.09 -19.76 -13.17
C LYS A 127 14.44 -19.65 -12.49
N THR A 128 14.55 -18.77 -11.50
CA THR A 128 15.78 -18.50 -10.77
C THR A 128 16.22 -19.71 -9.96
N ALA A 129 15.30 -20.45 -9.34
CA ALA A 129 15.63 -21.68 -8.62
C ALA A 129 16.25 -22.76 -9.52
N VAL A 130 15.79 -22.89 -10.77
CA VAL A 130 16.42 -23.79 -11.75
C VAL A 130 17.83 -23.32 -12.11
N LYS A 131 18.02 -22.01 -12.38
CA LYS A 131 19.35 -21.45 -12.68
C LYS A 131 20.35 -21.65 -11.54
N ILE A 132 19.92 -21.39 -10.31
CA ILE A 132 20.73 -21.60 -9.10
C ILE A 132 21.11 -23.08 -9.00
N CYS A 133 20.14 -23.99 -9.16
CA CYS A 133 20.40 -25.42 -9.09
C CYS A 133 21.39 -25.87 -10.18
N GLU A 134 21.27 -25.38 -11.41
CA GLU A 134 22.22 -25.67 -12.50
C GLU A 134 23.63 -25.13 -12.23
N ALA A 135 23.75 -23.93 -11.65
CA ALA A 135 25.03 -23.38 -11.22
C ALA A 135 25.69 -24.22 -10.12
N LEU A 136 24.90 -24.66 -9.13
CA LEU A 136 25.35 -25.54 -8.05
C LEU A 136 25.78 -26.92 -8.57
N ILE A 137 25.06 -27.48 -9.55
CA ILE A 137 25.45 -28.74 -10.22
C ILE A 137 26.79 -28.55 -10.95
N ALA A 138 26.96 -27.43 -11.67
CA ALA A 138 28.17 -27.13 -12.42
C ALA A 138 29.37 -26.67 -11.56
N GLY A 139 29.20 -26.50 -10.25
CA GLY A 139 30.23 -25.98 -9.35
C GLY A 139 30.60 -24.52 -9.60
N LYS A 140 29.71 -23.73 -10.21
CA LYS A 140 29.93 -22.31 -10.51
C LYS A 140 29.50 -21.44 -9.33
N THR A 141 30.19 -20.32 -9.13
CA THR A 141 29.77 -19.26 -8.21
C THR A 141 28.48 -18.60 -8.73
N TYR A 142 27.54 -18.32 -7.83
CA TYR A 142 26.27 -17.66 -8.14
C TYR A 142 26.01 -16.60 -7.07
N ASP A 143 25.73 -15.37 -7.48
CA ASP A 143 25.39 -14.26 -6.57
C ASP A 143 23.86 -14.08 -6.53
N LEU A 144 23.29 -14.10 -5.33
CA LEU A 144 21.85 -13.96 -5.09
C LEU A 144 21.41 -12.51 -4.95
N THR A 145 22.35 -11.56 -4.83
CA THR A 145 22.06 -10.17 -4.45
C THR A 145 21.07 -9.51 -5.42
N ASP A 146 21.35 -9.60 -6.72
CA ASP A 146 20.49 -9.00 -7.75
C ASP A 146 19.13 -9.71 -7.85
N ASP A 147 19.10 -11.04 -7.74
CA ASP A 147 17.86 -11.82 -7.77
C ASP A 147 16.93 -11.48 -6.60
N ILE A 148 17.50 -11.35 -5.39
CA ILE A 148 16.74 -10.97 -4.18
C ILE A 148 16.22 -9.54 -4.33
N GLN A 149 17.03 -8.63 -4.86
CA GLN A 149 16.62 -7.25 -5.09
C GLN A 149 15.50 -7.15 -6.14
N GLU A 150 15.61 -7.87 -7.25
CA GLU A 150 14.54 -7.93 -8.28
C GLU A 150 13.25 -8.51 -7.70
N MET A 151 13.33 -9.55 -6.87
CA MET A 151 12.15 -10.10 -6.19
C MET A 151 11.47 -9.08 -5.26
N ARG A 152 12.25 -8.25 -4.54
CA ARG A 152 11.70 -7.16 -3.71
C ARG A 152 11.02 -6.10 -4.57
N GLU A 153 11.61 -5.72 -5.69
CA GLU A 153 11.03 -4.75 -6.63
C GLU A 153 9.73 -5.25 -7.26
N LEU A 154 9.70 -6.53 -7.69
CA LEU A 154 8.50 -7.18 -8.21
C LEU A 154 7.40 -7.25 -7.15
N ARG A 155 7.76 -7.57 -5.89
CA ARG A 155 6.82 -7.57 -4.77
C ARG A 155 6.20 -6.20 -4.57
N GLU A 156 6.99 -5.13 -4.50
CA GLU A 156 6.47 -3.78 -4.27
C GLU A 156 5.62 -3.26 -5.46
N ALA A 157 5.99 -3.62 -6.68
CA ALA A 157 5.21 -3.26 -7.88
C ALA A 157 3.84 -3.95 -7.91
N ASP A 158 3.78 -5.21 -7.47
CA ASP A 158 2.56 -6.01 -7.53
C ASP A 158 1.73 -5.99 -6.25
N ARG A 159 2.28 -5.66 -5.08
CA ARG A 159 1.51 -5.65 -3.82
C ARG A 159 0.42 -4.57 -3.84
N LEU A 160 -0.66 -4.81 -3.11
CA LEU A 160 -1.64 -3.76 -2.81
C LEU A 160 -1.02 -2.73 -1.86
N GLY A 161 -1.20 -1.44 -2.16
CA GLY A 161 -0.80 -0.38 -1.23
C GLY A 161 -1.48 -0.54 0.13
N PRO A 162 -0.88 -0.02 1.23
CA PRO A 162 -1.29 -0.34 2.60
C PRO A 162 -2.78 -0.07 2.87
N SER A 163 -3.34 1.02 2.33
CA SER A 163 -4.76 1.32 2.50
C SER A 163 -5.66 0.30 1.79
N THR A 164 -5.42 0.01 0.50
CA THR A 164 -6.20 -0.98 -0.24
C THR A 164 -6.05 -2.37 0.36
N GLY A 165 -4.82 -2.74 0.75
CA GLY A 165 -4.50 -4.01 1.41
C GLY A 165 -5.33 -4.20 2.67
N SER A 166 -5.38 -3.19 3.55
CA SER A 166 -6.17 -3.28 4.79
C SER A 166 -7.67 -3.50 4.56
N ILE A 167 -8.26 -2.86 3.55
CA ILE A 167 -9.68 -3.05 3.20
C ILE A 167 -9.91 -4.46 2.66
N VAL A 168 -8.99 -4.97 1.84
CA VAL A 168 -9.07 -6.33 1.29
C VAL A 168 -8.88 -7.39 2.38
N GLU A 169 -7.93 -7.21 3.28
CA GLU A 169 -7.69 -8.11 4.42
C GLU A 169 -8.91 -8.18 5.35
N GLU A 170 -9.52 -7.03 5.66
CA GLU A 170 -10.76 -6.97 6.43
C GLU A 170 -11.92 -7.66 5.70
N ALA A 171 -12.02 -7.50 4.37
CA ALA A 171 -13.01 -8.21 3.56
C ALA A 171 -12.79 -9.73 3.60
N GLU A 172 -11.54 -10.19 3.44
CA GLU A 172 -11.19 -11.61 3.53
C GLU A 172 -11.52 -12.20 4.91
N ALA A 173 -11.22 -11.47 5.99
CA ALA A 173 -11.52 -11.89 7.36
C ALA A 173 -13.03 -12.11 7.60
N ARG A 174 -13.88 -11.36 6.88
CA ARG A 174 -15.35 -11.51 6.88
C ARG A 174 -15.88 -12.49 5.83
N GLY A 175 -15.00 -13.20 5.12
CA GLY A 175 -15.37 -14.16 4.07
C GLY A 175 -15.92 -13.54 2.79
N ILE A 176 -15.71 -12.23 2.60
CA ILE A 176 -16.09 -11.49 1.39
C ILE A 176 -15.06 -11.81 0.31
N PRO A 177 -15.47 -12.40 -0.83
CA PRO A 177 -14.52 -12.70 -1.89
C PRO A 177 -14.05 -11.40 -2.56
N TRP A 178 -12.86 -11.40 -3.11
CA TRP A 178 -12.35 -10.26 -3.85
C TRP A 178 -11.53 -10.69 -5.07
N ILE A 179 -11.37 -9.76 -6.01
CA ILE A 179 -10.56 -9.94 -7.22
C ILE A 179 -9.88 -8.61 -7.55
N ARG A 180 -8.59 -8.63 -7.87
CA ARG A 180 -7.90 -7.48 -8.45
C ARG A 180 -8.22 -7.36 -9.94
N LEU A 181 -8.69 -6.19 -10.36
CA LEU A 181 -9.15 -5.94 -11.73
C LEU A 181 -8.07 -5.32 -12.63
N ASN A 182 -7.07 -4.63 -12.06
CA ASN A 182 -6.00 -4.00 -12.84
C ASN A 182 -4.66 -3.89 -12.05
N LYS A 183 -3.64 -3.35 -12.71
CA LYS A 183 -2.34 -3.09 -12.08
C LYS A 183 -2.39 -1.94 -11.05
N TYR A 184 -3.29 -0.99 -11.20
CA TYR A 184 -3.42 0.22 -10.35
C TYR A 184 -4.25 0.02 -9.06
N SER A 185 -4.24 -1.19 -8.48
CA SER A 185 -4.94 -1.53 -7.24
C SER A 185 -6.47 -1.28 -7.26
N LEU A 186 -7.11 -1.37 -8.42
CA LEU A 186 -8.57 -1.46 -8.50
C LEU A 186 -8.98 -2.88 -8.10
N CYS A 187 -9.72 -2.99 -7.00
CA CYS A 187 -10.22 -4.25 -6.48
C CYS A 187 -11.74 -4.29 -6.55
N GLN A 188 -12.27 -5.47 -6.86
CA GLN A 188 -13.66 -5.82 -6.70
C GLN A 188 -13.81 -6.61 -5.40
N LEU A 189 -14.78 -6.23 -4.58
CA LEU A 189 -15.25 -6.98 -3.42
C LEU A 189 -16.62 -7.58 -3.75
N GLY A 190 -16.88 -8.81 -3.35
CA GLY A 190 -18.12 -9.51 -3.66
C GLY A 190 -18.27 -9.93 -5.14
N TYR A 191 -19.37 -10.62 -5.43
CA TYR A 191 -19.67 -11.18 -6.75
C TYR A 191 -21.02 -10.72 -7.32
N GLY A 192 -21.08 -10.66 -8.65
CA GLY A 192 -22.31 -10.43 -9.40
C GLY A 192 -22.99 -9.12 -9.03
N ALA A 193 -24.30 -9.17 -8.78
CA ALA A 193 -25.09 -7.99 -8.42
C ALA A 193 -24.71 -7.37 -7.06
N ASN A 194 -24.01 -8.12 -6.21
CA ASN A 194 -23.60 -7.67 -4.88
C ASN A 194 -22.16 -7.12 -4.86
N GLN A 195 -21.51 -7.03 -6.03
CA GLN A 195 -20.13 -6.55 -6.08
C GLN A 195 -20.03 -5.06 -5.75
N LYS A 196 -18.95 -4.69 -5.09
CA LYS A 196 -18.50 -3.30 -4.84
C LYS A 196 -17.09 -3.16 -5.41
N ARG A 197 -16.68 -1.92 -5.68
CA ARG A 197 -15.30 -1.65 -6.15
C ARG A 197 -14.62 -0.66 -5.24
N ILE A 198 -13.32 -0.84 -5.08
CA ILE A 198 -12.45 0.10 -4.36
C ILE A 198 -11.19 0.35 -5.17
N GLN A 199 -10.67 1.57 -5.09
CA GLN A 199 -9.33 1.90 -5.54
C GLN A 199 -8.71 2.85 -4.53
N ALA A 200 -7.58 2.46 -3.94
CA ALA A 200 -7.11 3.05 -2.68
C ALA A 200 -8.23 2.96 -1.62
N THR A 201 -8.72 4.10 -1.14
CA THR A 201 -9.85 4.19 -0.19
C THR A 201 -11.10 4.80 -0.82
N VAL A 202 -11.09 5.09 -2.12
CA VAL A 202 -12.27 5.53 -2.87
C VAL A 202 -13.11 4.30 -3.21
N THR A 203 -14.42 4.39 -3.03
CA THR A 203 -15.36 3.28 -3.27
C THR A 203 -16.24 3.52 -4.48
N SER A 204 -16.95 2.49 -4.94
CA SER A 204 -17.97 2.59 -5.98
C SER A 204 -19.18 3.46 -5.58
N GLU A 205 -19.25 3.91 -4.33
CA GLU A 205 -20.30 4.78 -3.80
C GLU A 205 -19.80 6.19 -3.49
N THR A 206 -18.50 6.47 -3.67
CA THR A 206 -17.94 7.82 -3.52
C THR A 206 -18.41 8.71 -4.66
N SER A 207 -18.90 9.91 -4.34
CA SER A 207 -19.37 10.89 -5.31
C SER A 207 -18.23 11.37 -6.20
N SER A 208 -18.39 11.26 -7.52
CA SER A 208 -17.40 11.81 -8.45
C SER A 208 -17.30 13.34 -8.33
N ILE A 209 -18.43 14.01 -8.11
CA ILE A 209 -18.49 15.45 -7.89
C ILE A 209 -17.76 15.81 -6.59
N GLY A 210 -17.97 15.04 -5.52
CA GLY A 210 -17.25 15.27 -4.26
C GLY A 210 -15.73 15.09 -4.37
N VAL A 211 -15.28 14.13 -5.18
CA VAL A 211 -13.84 13.96 -5.49
C VAL A 211 -13.29 15.15 -6.26
N GLU A 212 -14.01 15.65 -7.27
CA GLU A 212 -13.62 16.83 -8.03
C GLU A 212 -13.55 18.07 -7.14
N LEU A 213 -14.58 18.31 -6.31
CA LEU A 213 -14.60 19.41 -5.34
C LEU A 213 -13.40 19.35 -4.39
N ALA A 214 -13.12 18.19 -3.79
CA ALA A 214 -11.99 18.02 -2.88
C ALA A 214 -10.61 18.22 -3.55
N CYS A 215 -10.50 17.99 -4.86
CA CYS A 215 -9.27 18.28 -5.60
C CYS A 215 -9.08 19.76 -5.89
N ASP A 216 -10.17 20.54 -5.89
CA ASP A 216 -10.14 21.99 -6.06
C ASP A 216 -10.12 22.71 -4.69
N LYS A 217 -8.96 23.29 -4.37
CA LYS A 217 -8.74 23.98 -3.09
C LYS A 217 -9.59 25.26 -2.97
N GLU A 218 -9.91 25.91 -4.09
CA GLU A 218 -10.70 27.15 -4.11
C GLU A 218 -12.16 26.81 -3.84
N ASP A 219 -12.74 25.89 -4.60
CA ASP A 219 -14.13 25.49 -4.44
C ASP A 219 -14.38 24.82 -3.08
N THR A 220 -13.47 23.94 -2.64
CA THR A 220 -13.54 23.34 -1.29
C THR A 220 -13.58 24.44 -0.23
N LYS A 221 -12.64 25.38 -0.27
CA LYS A 221 -12.56 26.44 0.74
C LYS A 221 -13.79 27.34 0.72
N PHE A 222 -14.27 27.72 -0.46
CA PHE A 222 -15.48 28.52 -0.62
C PHE A 222 -16.71 27.84 0.01
N LEU A 223 -16.92 26.55 -0.28
CA LEU A 223 -18.03 25.78 0.30
C LEU A 223 -17.92 25.66 1.82
N LEU A 224 -16.71 25.47 2.35
CA LEU A 224 -16.45 25.42 3.78
C LEU A 224 -16.75 26.76 4.46
N GLU A 225 -16.32 27.88 3.87
CA GLU A 225 -16.59 29.23 4.39
C GLU A 225 -18.09 29.55 4.39
N GLN A 226 -18.81 29.23 3.31
CA GLN A 226 -20.27 29.41 3.24
C GLN A 226 -21.02 28.55 4.28
N ALA A 227 -20.43 27.44 4.69
CA ALA A 227 -20.98 26.54 5.70
C ALA A 227 -20.46 26.81 7.12
N GLU A 228 -19.88 27.99 7.35
CA GLU A 228 -19.31 28.44 8.63
C GLU A 228 -18.34 27.41 9.24
N VAL A 229 -17.45 26.87 8.40
CA VAL A 229 -16.31 26.07 8.83
C VAL A 229 -15.08 26.96 8.90
N GLN A 230 -14.32 26.84 9.99
CA GLN A 230 -13.12 27.65 10.22
C GLN A 230 -12.03 27.26 9.20
N THR A 231 -11.78 28.13 8.21
CA THR A 231 -10.69 28.00 7.22
C THR A 231 -9.69 29.15 7.38
N PRO A 232 -8.45 29.02 6.89
CA PRO A 232 -7.51 30.13 6.85
C PRO A 232 -8.03 31.22 5.92
N ARG A 233 -8.33 32.41 6.45
CA ARG A 233 -8.71 33.55 5.62
C ARG A 233 -7.63 33.82 4.58
N GLY A 234 -8.01 34.05 3.32
CA GLY A 234 -7.05 34.26 2.24
C GLY A 234 -7.67 34.87 1.00
N ASP A 235 -6.82 35.18 0.03
CA ASP A 235 -7.16 35.72 -1.28
C ASP A 235 -6.33 35.05 -2.38
N ILE A 236 -6.84 35.03 -3.61
CA ILE A 236 -6.19 34.42 -4.78
C ILE A 236 -5.81 35.52 -5.77
N ILE A 237 -4.51 35.67 -5.98
CA ILE A 237 -3.97 36.69 -6.86
C ILE A 237 -3.14 36.06 -7.99
N ARG A 238 -3.19 36.69 -9.17
CA ARG A 238 -2.38 36.29 -10.34
C ARG A 238 -1.26 37.28 -10.66
N ARG A 239 -1.38 38.51 -10.16
CA ARG A 239 -0.48 39.63 -10.47
C ARG A 239 0.19 40.13 -9.20
N GLU A 240 1.47 40.45 -9.31
CA GLU A 240 2.26 41.04 -8.21
C GLU A 240 1.64 42.37 -7.74
N SER A 241 1.04 43.14 -8.65
CA SER A 241 0.34 44.40 -8.32
C SER A 241 -0.80 44.24 -7.31
N SER A 242 -1.37 43.04 -7.17
CA SER A 242 -2.45 42.75 -6.22
C SER A 242 -1.91 42.24 -4.87
N LEU A 243 -0.61 42.00 -4.75
CA LEU A 243 -0.01 41.40 -3.56
C LEU A 243 -0.13 42.29 -2.33
N GLU A 244 0.08 43.59 -2.48
CA GLU A 244 0.02 44.54 -1.36
C GLU A 244 -1.38 44.60 -0.75
N GLU A 245 -2.42 44.66 -1.59
CA GLU A 245 -3.81 44.64 -1.16
C GLU A 245 -4.17 43.32 -0.48
N ALA A 246 -3.77 42.18 -1.07
CA ALA A 246 -3.97 40.86 -0.47
C ALA A 246 -3.27 40.73 0.90
N CYS A 247 -2.02 41.20 1.02
CA CYS A 247 -1.28 41.18 2.29
C CYS A 247 -2.00 42.00 3.37
N ARG A 248 -2.55 43.18 3.00
CA ARG A 248 -3.33 44.02 3.91
C ARG A 248 -4.67 43.39 4.30
N TYR A 249 -5.35 42.75 3.36
CA TYR A 249 -6.63 42.08 3.59
C TYR A 249 -6.50 40.88 4.54
N VAL A 250 -5.46 40.07 4.36
CA VAL A 250 -5.25 38.84 5.15
C VAL A 250 -4.53 39.12 6.48
N GLY A 251 -3.49 39.97 6.45
CA GLY A 251 -2.68 40.36 7.60
C GLY A 251 -1.64 39.31 8.03
N PHE A 252 -0.43 39.76 8.36
CA PHE A 252 0.69 38.91 8.77
C PHE A 252 0.46 38.17 10.11
N PRO A 253 1.09 36.99 10.33
CA PRO A 253 1.93 36.25 9.37
C PRO A 253 1.13 35.55 8.27
N LEU A 254 1.75 35.34 7.10
CA LEU A 254 1.14 34.80 5.88
C LEU A 254 1.77 33.48 5.41
N VAL A 255 1.01 32.75 4.62
CA VAL A 255 1.46 31.65 3.76
C VAL A 255 1.18 32.04 2.31
N VAL A 256 2.16 31.81 1.45
CA VAL A 256 2.05 32.02 -0.01
C VAL A 256 2.28 30.68 -0.68
N LYS A 257 1.30 30.21 -1.46
CA LYS A 257 1.35 28.92 -2.16
C LYS A 257 0.68 28.97 -3.54
N PRO A 258 1.17 28.23 -4.55
CA PRO A 258 0.45 28.09 -5.80
C PRO A 258 -0.82 27.25 -5.63
N VAL A 259 -1.90 27.63 -6.33
CA VAL A 259 -3.18 26.89 -6.30
C VAL A 259 -2.97 25.44 -6.74
N ASP A 260 -2.23 25.26 -7.83
CA ASP A 260 -1.90 24.00 -8.49
C ASP A 260 -0.63 23.32 -7.94
N GLY A 261 -0.18 23.72 -6.74
CA GLY A 261 0.98 23.15 -6.06
C GLY A 261 0.70 21.81 -5.40
N ASN A 262 1.59 20.83 -5.64
CA ASN A 262 1.64 19.54 -4.95
C ASN A 262 2.95 19.38 -4.17
N HIS A 263 2.92 18.56 -3.12
CA HIS A 263 4.10 18.16 -2.32
C HIS A 263 4.95 19.31 -1.75
N GLY A 264 4.33 20.46 -1.42
CA GLY A 264 5.04 21.59 -0.82
C GLY A 264 5.84 22.45 -1.80
N ARG A 265 5.78 22.18 -3.11
CA ARG A 265 6.52 22.95 -4.11
C ARG A 265 5.97 24.38 -4.22
N GLY A 266 6.87 25.36 -4.07
CA GLY A 266 6.53 26.79 -4.16
C GLY A 266 5.76 27.33 -2.96
N ILE A 267 5.69 26.59 -1.85
CA ILE A 267 5.05 27.03 -0.61
C ILE A 267 6.08 27.76 0.25
N THR A 268 5.75 28.99 0.66
CA THR A 268 6.51 29.73 1.67
C THR A 268 5.59 30.03 2.85
N VAL A 269 6.02 29.67 4.06
CA VAL A 269 5.23 29.80 5.29
C VAL A 269 5.83 30.82 6.25
N ASN A 270 5.03 31.30 7.20
CA ASN A 270 5.45 32.21 8.27
C ASN A 270 6.10 33.51 7.77
N ILE A 271 5.56 34.08 6.70
CA ILE A 271 6.01 35.34 6.12
C ILE A 271 5.54 36.47 7.04
N LYS A 272 6.44 37.38 7.42
CA LYS A 272 6.16 38.41 8.46
C LYS A 272 6.15 39.84 7.94
N ASN A 273 6.63 40.08 6.72
CA ASN A 273 6.73 41.40 6.11
C ASN A 273 6.46 41.31 4.59
N TYR A 274 6.32 42.46 3.94
CA TYR A 274 5.94 42.55 2.53
C TYR A 274 7.09 42.14 1.60
N GLU A 275 8.32 42.45 1.97
CA GLU A 275 9.52 42.13 1.19
C GLU A 275 9.67 40.61 1.03
N ASP A 276 9.48 39.86 2.11
CA ASP A 276 9.47 38.40 2.11
C ASP A 276 8.26 37.86 1.33
N ALA A 277 7.10 38.52 1.42
CA ALA A 277 5.90 38.15 0.66
C ALA A 277 6.12 38.28 -0.86
N LEU A 278 6.87 39.30 -1.29
CA LEU A 278 7.22 39.54 -2.69
C LEU A 278 8.11 38.42 -3.25
N VAL A 279 9.14 38.02 -2.49
CA VAL A 279 10.03 36.92 -2.85
C VAL A 279 9.24 35.61 -2.89
N ALA A 280 8.42 35.35 -1.88
CA ALA A 280 7.57 34.18 -1.80
C ALA A 280 6.59 34.09 -2.99
N PHE A 281 5.96 35.20 -3.37
CA PHE A 281 5.04 35.27 -4.50
C PHE A 281 5.73 34.92 -5.82
N ARG A 282 6.94 35.44 -6.06
CA ARG A 282 7.71 35.13 -7.27
C ARG A 282 8.09 33.65 -7.33
N ASN A 283 8.58 33.09 -6.22
CA ASN A 283 8.90 31.66 -6.11
C ASN A 283 7.68 30.75 -6.34
N ALA A 284 6.53 31.12 -5.76
CA ALA A 284 5.27 30.40 -5.95
C ALA A 284 4.82 30.48 -7.42
N LYS A 285 4.98 31.64 -8.06
CA LYS A 285 4.59 31.88 -9.45
C LYS A 285 5.43 31.11 -10.45
N GLU A 286 6.74 30.99 -10.23
CA GLU A 286 7.62 30.12 -11.04
C GLU A 286 7.24 28.64 -10.93
N SER A 287 6.64 28.24 -9.80
CA SER A 287 6.21 26.87 -9.56
C SER A 287 4.78 26.58 -10.02
N SER A 288 4.00 27.60 -10.38
CA SER A 288 2.61 27.48 -10.81
C SER A 288 2.49 27.39 -12.34
N ARG A 289 1.64 26.50 -12.83
CA ARG A 289 1.27 26.43 -14.26
C ARG A 289 0.11 27.36 -14.58
N SER A 290 -0.84 27.50 -13.66
CA SER A 290 -1.99 28.40 -13.79
C SER A 290 -1.65 29.88 -13.57
N GLY A 291 -0.55 30.15 -12.86
CA GLY A 291 -0.17 31.49 -12.40
C GLY A 291 -1.02 32.04 -11.26
N ALA A 292 -1.94 31.25 -10.70
CA ALA A 292 -2.79 31.62 -9.57
C ALA A 292 -2.12 31.26 -8.23
N ILE A 293 -1.99 32.25 -7.34
CA ILE A 293 -1.27 32.15 -6.07
C ILE A 293 -2.22 32.50 -4.93
N ILE A 294 -2.26 31.64 -3.94
CA ILE A 294 -3.03 31.81 -2.70
C ILE A 294 -2.16 32.55 -1.70
N ILE A 295 -2.70 33.63 -1.13
CA ILE A 295 -2.17 34.32 0.04
C ILE A 295 -3.14 34.07 1.19
N GLU A 296 -2.70 33.36 2.21
CA GLU A 296 -3.58 32.97 3.33
C GLU A 296 -2.93 33.21 4.68
N LYS A 297 -3.76 33.26 5.72
CA LYS A 297 -3.31 33.45 7.08
C LYS A 297 -2.45 32.26 7.51
N TYR A 298 -1.28 32.53 8.08
CA TYR A 298 -0.49 31.49 8.73
C TYR A 298 -1.18 31.06 10.04
N ILE A 299 -1.59 29.80 10.09
CA ILE A 299 -2.17 29.18 11.28
C ILE A 299 -1.03 28.58 12.11
N THR A 300 -1.05 28.80 13.42
CA THR A 300 -0.06 28.25 14.34
C THR A 300 -0.66 27.04 15.03
N GLY A 301 0.09 25.95 15.10
CA GLY A 301 -0.34 24.74 15.77
C GLY A 301 0.31 23.50 15.21
N ASP A 302 -0.17 22.37 15.69
CA ASP A 302 0.19 21.05 15.20
C ASP A 302 -0.72 20.62 14.04
N ASP A 303 -0.22 19.70 13.22
CA ASP A 303 -0.91 19.16 12.05
C ASP A 303 -1.67 17.88 12.42
N TYR A 304 -3.00 17.91 12.31
CA TYR A 304 -3.88 16.79 12.59
C TYR A 304 -4.56 16.29 11.31
N ARG A 305 -4.60 14.97 11.13
CA ARG A 305 -5.42 14.29 10.13
C ARG A 305 -6.63 13.65 10.80
N LEU A 306 -7.82 14.17 10.53
CA LEU A 306 -9.09 13.56 10.93
C LEU A 306 -9.58 12.65 9.80
N LEU A 307 -9.96 11.42 10.12
CA LEU A 307 -10.49 10.45 9.17
C LEU A 307 -11.99 10.25 9.42
N VAL A 308 -12.79 10.60 8.41
CA VAL A 308 -14.22 10.40 8.41
C VAL A 308 -14.57 9.28 7.43
N ILE A 309 -15.33 8.28 7.89
CA ILE A 309 -15.84 7.17 7.08
C ILE A 309 -17.34 7.06 7.34
N ASN A 310 -18.11 6.94 6.26
CA ASN A 310 -19.58 6.92 6.31
C ASN A 310 -20.15 8.12 7.10
N HIS A 311 -19.57 9.30 6.88
CA HIS A 311 -19.90 10.55 7.58
C HIS A 311 -19.77 10.50 9.11
N LYS A 312 -18.94 9.59 9.63
CA LYS A 312 -18.58 9.47 11.04
C LYS A 312 -17.09 9.60 11.23
N LEU A 313 -16.65 10.38 12.23
CA LEU A 313 -15.24 10.42 12.59
C LEU A 313 -14.85 9.06 13.17
N VAL A 314 -13.87 8.41 12.57
CA VAL A 314 -13.40 7.07 12.97
C VAL A 314 -12.04 7.15 13.66
N ALA A 315 -11.17 8.05 13.20
CA ALA A 315 -9.83 8.19 13.77
C ALA A 315 -9.29 9.62 13.60
N ALA A 316 -8.33 10.00 14.43
CA ALA A 316 -7.55 11.22 14.31
C ALA A 316 -6.08 10.93 14.60
N ALA A 317 -5.19 11.53 13.81
CA ALA A 317 -3.75 11.37 13.99
C ALA A 317 -3.05 12.73 14.02
N LEU A 318 -2.22 12.96 15.04
CA LEU A 318 -1.25 14.04 15.06
C LEU A 318 -0.08 13.63 14.15
N ARG A 319 0.18 14.41 13.10
CA ARG A 319 1.28 14.16 12.17
C ARG A 319 2.46 15.05 12.51
N THR A 320 3.62 14.43 12.56
CA THR A 320 4.87 15.11 12.84
C THR A 320 5.80 15.01 11.62
N PRO A 321 6.34 16.13 11.10
CA PRO A 321 7.34 16.10 10.05
C PRO A 321 8.59 15.31 10.46
N ALA A 322 9.28 14.74 9.47
CA ALA A 322 10.54 14.04 9.71
C ALA A 322 11.51 14.96 10.47
N CYS A 323 12.05 14.48 11.58
CA CYS A 323 12.96 15.24 12.42
C CYS A 323 14.02 14.36 13.08
N VAL A 324 15.13 14.98 13.47
CA VAL A 324 16.15 14.37 14.32
C VAL A 324 16.31 15.17 15.61
N VAL A 325 16.68 14.47 16.69
CA VAL A 325 16.96 15.08 17.99
C VAL A 325 18.47 14.95 18.25
N GLY A 326 19.10 16.06 18.58
CA GLY A 326 20.54 16.09 18.83
C GLY A 326 20.91 15.34 20.09
N ASN A 327 22.01 14.59 20.02
CA ASN A 327 22.62 13.94 21.17
C ASN A 327 23.90 14.68 21.65
N GLY A 328 24.21 15.83 21.03
CA GLY A 328 25.40 16.64 21.30
C GLY A 328 26.73 16.04 20.83
N LYS A 329 26.72 14.92 20.10
CA LYS A 329 27.94 14.20 19.67
C LYS A 329 27.94 13.81 18.19
N SER A 330 26.81 13.32 17.68
CA SER A 330 26.66 12.81 16.32
C SER A 330 26.33 13.94 15.34
N THR A 331 26.80 13.80 14.10
CA THR A 331 26.41 14.71 13.02
C THR A 331 24.94 14.49 12.64
N ILE A 332 24.32 15.47 11.99
CA ILE A 332 22.94 15.33 11.49
C ILE A 332 22.80 14.12 10.57
N GLN A 333 23.78 13.85 9.69
CA GLN A 333 23.76 12.65 8.85
C GLN A 333 23.75 11.36 9.69
N GLN A 334 24.61 11.27 10.71
CA GLN A 334 24.65 10.11 11.60
C GLN A 334 23.35 9.93 12.40
N LEU A 335 22.70 11.03 12.80
CA LEU A 335 21.40 10.98 13.47
C LEU A 335 20.30 10.47 12.52
N ILE A 336 20.33 10.87 11.25
CA ILE A 336 19.41 10.36 10.23
C ILE A 336 19.62 8.86 10.02
N ASP A 337 20.88 8.43 9.89
CA ASP A 337 21.23 7.02 9.70
C ASP A 337 20.79 6.18 10.91
N GLU A 338 20.98 6.69 12.13
CA GLU A 338 20.51 6.03 13.36
C GLU A 338 18.99 5.91 13.42
N VAL A 339 18.25 6.98 13.10
CA VAL A 339 16.78 6.94 13.03
C VAL A 339 16.31 5.93 11.97
N ASN A 340 17.02 5.80 10.85
CA ASN A 340 16.73 4.86 9.78
C ASN A 340 17.06 3.39 10.12
N LYS A 341 17.78 3.11 11.21
CA LYS A 341 18.01 1.73 11.71
C LYS A 341 16.78 1.13 12.40
N ASP A 342 15.74 1.93 12.70
CA ASP A 342 14.49 1.40 13.22
C ASP A 342 13.93 0.34 12.25
N PRO A 343 13.72 -0.92 12.69
CA PRO A 343 13.26 -1.99 11.82
C PRO A 343 11.87 -1.72 11.21
N ARG A 344 11.11 -0.79 11.79
CA ARG A 344 9.82 -0.34 11.25
C ARG A 344 9.99 0.59 10.04
N ARG A 345 11.18 1.13 9.78
CA ARG A 345 11.46 1.97 8.59
C ARG A 345 11.89 1.09 7.44
N GLY A 346 11.28 1.30 6.27
CA GLY A 346 11.58 0.58 5.04
C GLY A 346 11.71 1.54 3.86
N PHE A 347 12.15 1.00 2.72
CA PHE A 347 12.20 1.76 1.49
C PHE A 347 10.78 1.99 0.97
N GLY A 348 10.42 3.24 0.67
CA GLY A 348 9.07 3.59 0.20
C GLY A 348 7.96 3.15 1.18
N HIS A 349 7.10 2.24 0.75
CA HIS A 349 5.95 1.72 1.51
C HIS A 349 6.15 0.29 2.05
N GLU A 350 7.39 -0.20 2.06
CA GLU A 350 7.72 -1.57 2.47
C GLU A 350 7.32 -1.89 3.92
N ASN A 351 7.59 -0.98 4.86
CA ASN A 351 7.33 -1.17 6.30
C ASN A 351 6.32 -0.16 6.86
N VAL A 352 6.11 -0.13 8.17
CA VAL A 352 5.18 0.79 8.86
C VAL A 352 5.60 2.26 8.74
N LEU A 353 6.90 2.54 8.73
CA LEU A 353 7.50 3.87 8.56
C LEU A 353 8.34 3.90 7.28
N THR A 354 8.53 5.09 6.72
CA THR A 354 9.39 5.29 5.55
C THR A 354 10.75 5.82 6.00
N GLN A 355 11.82 5.34 5.37
CA GLN A 355 13.17 5.87 5.61
C GLN A 355 13.25 7.36 5.25
N ILE A 356 13.97 8.12 6.08
CA ILE A 356 14.24 9.53 5.84
C ILE A 356 15.34 9.62 4.80
N THR A 357 15.02 10.18 3.63
CA THR A 357 15.98 10.44 2.55
C THR A 357 16.39 11.91 2.52
N VAL A 358 17.69 12.14 2.34
CA VAL A 358 18.26 13.48 2.20
C VAL A 358 18.16 13.90 0.74
N ASN A 359 17.28 14.85 0.45
CA ASN A 359 17.18 15.49 -0.86
C ASN A 359 17.55 16.99 -0.76
N ASP A 360 17.55 17.71 -1.88
CA ASP A 360 17.96 19.11 -1.90
C ASP A 360 17.04 20.03 -1.08
N LEU A 361 15.76 19.65 -0.92
CA LEU A 361 14.85 20.32 0.01
C LEU A 361 15.30 20.12 1.47
N THR A 362 15.63 18.89 1.87
CA THR A 362 16.18 18.62 3.22
C THR A 362 17.43 19.44 3.48
N LYS A 363 18.37 19.49 2.52
CA LYS A 363 19.59 20.30 2.64
C LYS A 363 19.29 21.78 2.80
N SER A 364 18.28 22.28 2.07
CA SER A 364 17.86 23.68 2.15
C SER A 364 17.30 24.03 3.53
N ILE A 365 16.44 23.17 4.10
CA ILE A 365 15.87 23.35 5.45
C ILE A 365 16.98 23.35 6.51
N ILE A 366 17.91 22.39 6.43
CA ILE A 366 19.07 22.31 7.33
C ILE A 366 19.89 23.61 7.26
N LYS A 367 20.16 24.10 6.05
CA LYS A 367 20.91 25.35 5.81
C LYS A 367 20.20 26.59 6.36
N THR A 368 18.88 26.70 6.16
CA THR A 368 18.08 27.81 6.69
C THR A 368 18.11 27.86 8.22
N ASN A 369 18.25 26.70 8.89
CA ASN A 369 18.42 26.61 10.33
C ASN A 369 19.89 26.82 10.79
N GLY A 370 20.80 27.20 9.88
CA GLY A 370 22.21 27.48 10.19
C GLY A 370 23.09 26.24 10.34
N TYR A 371 22.63 25.08 9.87
CA TYR A 371 23.35 23.82 9.99
C TYR A 371 23.81 23.26 8.63
N THR A 372 24.66 22.24 8.68
CA THR A 372 25.04 21.35 7.56
C THR A 372 24.85 19.89 7.98
N LEU A 373 24.90 18.94 7.05
CA LEU A 373 24.80 17.52 7.39
C LEU A 373 25.90 17.05 8.36
N ASP A 374 27.06 17.70 8.33
CA ASP A 374 28.21 17.44 9.19
C ASP A 374 28.14 18.17 10.54
N SER A 375 27.15 19.05 10.73
CA SER A 375 26.98 19.77 11.99
C SER A 375 26.50 18.84 13.10
N VAL A 376 27.01 19.05 14.31
CA VAL A 376 26.56 18.36 15.52
C VAL A 376 25.41 19.16 16.14
N LEU A 377 24.25 18.52 16.24
CA LEU A 377 23.08 19.14 16.84
C LEU A 377 23.19 19.07 18.37
N GLU A 378 22.96 20.22 19.04
CA GLU A 378 22.97 20.33 20.50
C GLU A 378 22.06 19.27 21.13
N LYS A 379 22.44 18.80 22.32
CA LYS A 379 21.66 17.78 23.03
C LYS A 379 20.21 18.25 23.23
N ASP A 380 19.26 17.37 22.93
CA ASP A 380 17.80 17.58 23.06
C ASP A 380 17.22 18.65 22.11
N LYS A 381 18.04 19.27 21.25
CA LYS A 381 17.56 20.18 20.20
C LYS A 381 16.96 19.39 19.06
N ARG A 382 15.74 19.74 18.67
CA ARG A 382 15.02 19.10 17.57
C ARG A 382 15.20 19.89 16.28
N LEU A 383 15.57 19.20 15.20
CA LEU A 383 15.69 19.79 13.87
C LEU A 383 14.72 19.10 12.91
N LEU A 384 13.84 19.88 12.29
CA LEU A 384 12.95 19.40 11.24
C LEU A 384 13.76 19.20 9.95
N LEU A 385 13.48 18.11 9.25
CA LEU A 385 14.12 17.72 7.98
C LEU A 385 13.19 17.92 6.79
N LYS A 386 11.89 18.14 7.03
CA LYS A 386 10.84 18.38 6.05
C LYS A 386 9.86 19.41 6.61
N ASP A 387 9.28 20.23 5.74
CA ASP A 387 8.27 21.22 6.13
C ASP A 387 6.86 20.62 6.27
N THR A 388 6.60 19.48 5.62
CA THR A 388 5.28 18.82 5.63
C THR A 388 5.31 17.54 6.46
N ALA A 389 4.23 17.30 7.20
CA ALA A 389 4.06 16.14 8.06
C ALA A 389 3.60 14.89 7.28
N ASN A 390 4.39 14.50 6.28
CA ASN A 390 4.09 13.35 5.42
C ASN A 390 4.83 12.09 5.86
N LEU A 391 4.10 10.99 6.07
CA LEU A 391 4.69 9.69 6.41
C LEU A 391 5.59 9.16 5.28
N SER A 392 5.29 9.47 4.02
CA SER A 392 6.09 9.06 2.85
C SER A 392 7.45 9.74 2.78
N THR A 393 7.66 10.85 3.49
CA THR A 393 8.94 11.54 3.59
C THR A 393 9.63 11.30 4.93
N GLY A 394 9.16 10.29 5.68
CA GLY A 394 9.75 9.83 6.94
C GLY A 394 9.17 10.46 8.20
N GLY A 395 8.06 11.21 8.08
CA GLY A 395 7.29 11.70 9.22
C GLY A 395 6.69 10.60 10.09
N THR A 396 6.24 10.97 11.28
CA THR A 396 5.62 10.08 12.27
C THR A 396 4.16 10.47 12.50
N ALA A 397 3.40 9.57 13.10
CA ALA A 397 2.00 9.80 13.46
C ALA A 397 1.70 9.29 14.86
N GLU A 398 0.87 10.01 15.60
CA GLU A 398 0.36 9.63 16.91
C GLU A 398 -1.17 9.56 16.86
N ASP A 399 -1.77 8.48 17.37
CA ASP A 399 -3.23 8.39 17.51
C ASP A 399 -3.71 9.33 18.61
N VAL A 400 -4.62 10.23 18.26
CA VAL A 400 -5.21 11.24 19.17
C VAL A 400 -6.75 11.20 19.12
N THR A 401 -7.31 10.10 18.62
CA THR A 401 -8.76 9.97 18.37
C THR A 401 -9.60 10.28 19.61
N ASP A 402 -9.23 9.76 20.78
CA ASP A 402 -10.06 9.86 21.98
C ASP A 402 -10.01 11.24 22.66
N ILE A 403 -9.07 12.11 22.25
CA ILE A 403 -8.92 13.47 22.82
C ILE A 403 -9.55 14.56 21.93
N VAL A 404 -10.08 14.21 20.76
CA VAL A 404 -10.69 15.19 19.85
C VAL A 404 -11.94 15.79 20.48
N HIS A 405 -12.01 17.13 20.53
CA HIS A 405 -13.17 17.81 21.09
C HIS A 405 -14.46 17.49 20.29
N PRO A 406 -15.62 17.25 20.95
CA PRO A 406 -16.88 16.96 20.25
C PRO A 406 -17.31 18.01 19.20
N ALA A 407 -16.97 19.29 19.39
CA ALA A 407 -17.22 20.33 18.39
C ALA A 407 -16.43 20.08 17.09
N ASN A 408 -15.18 19.63 17.20
CA ASN A 408 -14.33 19.31 16.06
C ASN A 408 -14.79 18.01 15.37
N VAL A 409 -15.31 17.04 16.15
CA VAL A 409 -15.97 15.84 15.61
C VAL A 409 -17.18 16.23 14.76
N PHE A 410 -18.08 17.05 15.31
CA PHE A 410 -19.27 17.53 14.61
C PHE A 410 -18.91 18.28 13.32
N MET A 411 -17.91 19.17 13.39
CA MET A 411 -17.39 19.89 12.23
C MET A 411 -16.88 18.91 11.15
N ALA A 412 -16.05 17.94 11.51
CA ALA A 412 -15.50 16.96 10.58
C ALA A 412 -16.60 16.12 9.89
N GLU A 413 -17.57 15.63 10.66
CA GLU A 413 -18.72 14.91 10.10
C GLU A 413 -19.55 15.79 9.15
N ARG A 414 -19.73 17.07 9.48
CA ARG A 414 -20.44 18.05 8.64
C ARG A 414 -19.70 18.32 7.33
N ILE A 415 -18.38 18.52 7.38
CA ILE A 415 -17.52 18.71 6.21
C ILE A 415 -17.68 17.58 5.21
N SER A 416 -17.68 16.32 5.68
CA SER A 416 -17.85 15.16 4.79
C SER A 416 -19.16 15.19 3.99
N LYS A 417 -20.22 15.76 4.56
CA LYS A 417 -21.52 15.90 3.89
C LYS A 417 -21.58 17.11 2.95
N ILE A 418 -20.92 18.20 3.30
CA ILE A 418 -20.83 19.41 2.47
C ILE A 418 -20.10 19.10 1.15
N ILE A 419 -18.98 18.39 1.24
CA ILE A 419 -18.16 17.99 0.08
C ILE A 419 -18.70 16.72 -0.60
N ASP A 420 -19.70 16.05 0.00
CA ASP A 420 -20.29 14.80 -0.52
C ASP A 420 -19.26 13.66 -0.67
N LEU A 421 -18.41 13.48 0.35
CA LEU A 421 -17.44 12.39 0.43
C LEU A 421 -17.82 11.42 1.54
N ASP A 422 -17.99 10.15 1.16
CA ASP A 422 -18.25 9.07 2.10
C ASP A 422 -17.01 8.66 2.91
N ILE A 423 -15.81 8.83 2.33
CA ILE A 423 -14.53 8.63 2.98
C ILE A 423 -13.64 9.83 2.68
N CYS A 424 -13.29 10.61 3.70
CA CYS A 424 -12.41 11.77 3.53
C CYS A 424 -11.43 11.92 4.69
N GLY A 425 -10.25 12.45 4.35
CA GLY A 425 -9.27 12.91 5.31
C GLY A 425 -9.31 14.43 5.40
N ILE A 426 -9.50 14.97 6.59
CA ILE A 426 -9.59 16.41 6.83
C ILE A 426 -8.33 16.83 7.60
N ASP A 427 -7.61 17.80 7.05
CA ASP A 427 -6.38 18.29 7.64
C ASP A 427 -6.70 19.54 8.44
N VAL A 428 -6.35 19.50 9.71
CA VAL A 428 -6.66 20.55 10.68
C VAL A 428 -5.36 21.00 11.32
N MET A 429 -5.18 22.31 11.43
CA MET A 429 -4.07 22.88 12.18
C MET A 429 -4.61 23.60 13.42
N THR A 430 -4.12 23.22 14.60
CA THR A 430 -4.53 23.83 15.87
C THR A 430 -3.47 23.61 16.93
N THR A 431 -3.42 24.51 17.92
CA THR A 431 -2.55 24.34 19.10
C THR A 431 -3.03 23.25 20.05
N ASP A 432 -4.32 22.87 20.01
CA ASP A 432 -4.90 21.88 20.91
C ASP A 432 -6.19 21.29 20.32
N ILE A 433 -6.14 20.04 19.81
CA ILE A 433 -7.30 19.37 19.20
C ILE A 433 -8.42 19.04 20.20
N SER A 434 -8.11 19.10 21.51
CA SER A 434 -9.07 18.87 22.59
C SER A 434 -9.96 20.07 22.91
N LYS A 435 -9.77 21.19 22.21
CA LYS A 435 -10.61 22.38 22.29
C LYS A 435 -11.24 22.72 20.93
N PRO A 436 -12.37 23.45 20.90
CA PRO A 436 -12.91 23.98 19.64
C PRO A 436 -11.87 24.77 18.83
N LEU A 437 -11.91 24.67 17.50
CA LEU A 437 -11.01 25.41 16.62
C LEU A 437 -11.12 26.93 16.78
N GLU A 438 -12.32 27.43 17.03
CA GLU A 438 -12.59 28.85 17.26
C GLU A 438 -11.81 29.40 18.47
N GLU A 439 -11.68 28.62 19.54
CA GLU A 439 -10.96 29.02 20.76
C GLU A 439 -9.43 28.98 20.59
N THR A 440 -8.95 28.05 19.76
CA THR A 440 -7.51 27.82 19.53
C THR A 440 -6.95 28.66 18.38
N GLY A 441 -7.83 29.33 17.61
CA GLY A 441 -7.47 29.96 16.34
C GLY A 441 -7.05 28.94 15.27
N GLY A 442 -7.47 27.68 15.43
CA GLY A 442 -7.19 26.61 14.48
C GLY A 442 -8.05 26.70 13.23
N ALA A 443 -7.69 25.95 12.19
CA ALA A 443 -8.45 25.96 10.93
C ALA A 443 -8.30 24.64 10.14
N VAL A 444 -9.29 24.38 9.28
CA VAL A 444 -9.26 23.31 8.28
C VAL A 444 -8.44 23.77 7.08
N LEU A 445 -7.36 23.05 6.79
CA LEU A 445 -6.42 23.38 5.72
C LEU A 445 -6.80 22.75 4.38
N GLU A 446 -7.22 21.49 4.39
CA GLU A 446 -7.58 20.73 3.19
C GLU A 446 -8.56 19.59 3.52
N VAL A 447 -9.32 19.17 2.51
CA VAL A 447 -10.17 17.98 2.53
C VAL A 447 -9.72 17.08 1.40
N ASN A 448 -9.39 15.83 1.72
CA ASN A 448 -8.78 14.89 0.78
C ASN A 448 -9.73 13.72 0.50
N ALA A 449 -10.01 13.49 -0.78
CA ALA A 449 -10.56 12.23 -1.26
C ALA A 449 -9.47 11.14 -1.25
N GLY A 450 -9.87 9.89 -0.99
CA GLY A 450 -8.93 8.77 -0.97
C GLY A 450 -7.83 8.85 0.10
N PRO A 451 -8.14 9.19 1.37
CA PRO A 451 -7.13 9.35 2.42
C PRO A 451 -6.35 8.06 2.68
N GLY A 452 -5.06 8.20 3.03
CA GLY A 452 -4.22 7.08 3.42
C GLY A 452 -4.54 6.55 4.82
N PHE A 453 -4.69 5.23 4.98
CA PHE A 453 -5.03 4.60 6.27
C PHE A 453 -3.82 4.26 7.14
N ARG A 454 -2.62 4.22 6.55
CA ARG A 454 -1.39 3.75 7.21
C ARG A 454 -1.15 4.40 8.57
N MET A 455 -1.39 5.71 8.70
CA MET A 455 -1.16 6.45 9.94
C MET A 455 -2.11 6.07 11.08
N HIS A 456 -3.31 5.56 10.75
CA HIS A 456 -4.30 5.13 11.74
C HIS A 456 -4.19 3.63 12.04
N LEU A 457 -3.81 2.82 11.05
CA LEU A 457 -3.63 1.37 11.19
C LEU A 457 -2.37 1.02 12.00
N ALA A 458 -1.31 1.80 11.85
CA ALA A 458 -0.03 1.54 12.52
C ALA A 458 0.67 2.86 12.87
N PRO A 459 0.12 3.63 13.84
CA PRO A 459 0.75 4.87 14.30
C PRO A 459 2.10 4.57 14.98
N THR A 460 2.96 5.58 15.06
CA THR A 460 4.26 5.51 15.75
C THR A 460 4.08 5.43 17.28
N SER A 461 3.08 6.15 17.79
CA SER A 461 2.64 6.20 19.19
C SER A 461 1.11 6.22 19.27
N GLY A 462 0.54 5.81 20.39
CA GLY A 462 -0.92 5.71 20.56
C GLY A 462 -1.50 4.37 20.10
N LEU A 463 -2.84 4.31 19.98
CA LEU A 463 -3.57 3.07 19.70
C LEU A 463 -3.80 2.86 18.19
N PRO A 464 -3.39 1.72 17.61
CA PRO A 464 -3.82 1.31 16.27
C PRO A 464 -5.35 1.21 16.16
N ARG A 465 -5.93 1.80 15.11
CA ARG A 465 -7.37 1.77 14.83
C ARG A 465 -7.65 0.95 13.56
N ASN A 466 -8.53 -0.05 13.64
CA ASN A 466 -9.01 -0.76 12.45
C ASN A 466 -10.00 0.12 11.67
N VAL A 467 -9.47 1.03 10.87
CA VAL A 467 -10.24 1.93 10.02
C VAL A 467 -10.78 1.27 8.75
N ALA A 468 -10.33 0.04 8.42
CA ALA A 468 -10.86 -0.73 7.32
C ALA A 468 -12.25 -1.33 7.63
N ALA A 469 -12.50 -1.71 8.88
CA ALA A 469 -13.77 -2.27 9.33
C ALA A 469 -14.99 -1.38 9.00
N PRO A 470 -15.01 -0.07 9.33
CA PRO A 470 -16.10 0.82 8.97
C PRO A 470 -16.34 0.97 7.46
N VAL A 471 -15.30 0.82 6.63
CA VAL A 471 -15.45 0.81 5.16
C VAL A 471 -16.22 -0.43 4.72
N ILE A 472 -15.87 -1.59 5.27
CA ILE A 472 -16.57 -2.84 4.94
C ILE A 472 -17.98 -2.85 5.51
N ASP A 473 -18.22 -2.29 6.71
CA ASP A 473 -19.56 -2.10 7.27
C ASP A 473 -20.44 -1.23 6.37
N LYS A 474 -19.88 -0.17 5.79
CA LYS A 474 -20.58 0.67 4.81
C LYS A 474 -20.93 -0.11 3.53
N LEU A 475 -19.94 -0.78 2.94
CA LEU A 475 -20.10 -1.45 1.65
C LEU A 475 -20.96 -2.72 1.73
N PHE A 476 -20.88 -3.42 2.86
CA PHE A 476 -21.58 -4.66 3.16
C PHE A 476 -22.19 -4.60 4.57
N PRO A 477 -23.31 -3.88 4.76
CA PRO A 477 -23.99 -3.80 6.05
C PRO A 477 -24.36 -5.19 6.57
N GLN A 478 -24.51 -5.32 7.89
CA GLN A 478 -24.85 -6.60 8.51
C GLN A 478 -26.12 -7.20 7.89
N GLY A 479 -26.04 -8.47 7.49
CA GLY A 479 -27.12 -9.18 6.81
C GLY A 479 -27.13 -9.03 5.28
N SER A 480 -26.29 -8.16 4.70
CA SER A 480 -26.08 -8.11 3.25
C SER A 480 -25.30 -9.34 2.77
N SER A 481 -25.61 -9.81 1.56
CA SER A 481 -24.82 -10.87 0.92
C SER A 481 -23.72 -10.25 0.07
N SER A 482 -22.48 -10.71 0.24
CA SER A 482 -21.37 -10.37 -0.68
C SER A 482 -21.27 -11.31 -1.87
N ARG A 483 -22.05 -12.41 -1.88
CA ARG A 483 -21.99 -13.46 -2.89
C ARG A 483 -23.30 -13.56 -3.66
N ILE A 484 -23.23 -14.13 -4.84
CA ILE A 484 -24.38 -14.67 -5.55
C ILE A 484 -24.33 -16.21 -5.49
N PRO A 485 -25.46 -16.91 -5.62
CA PRO A 485 -25.45 -18.36 -5.79
C PRO A 485 -24.63 -18.75 -7.03
N ILE A 486 -23.66 -19.64 -6.86
CA ILE A 486 -22.86 -20.22 -7.94
C ILE A 486 -23.15 -21.71 -7.98
N ILE A 487 -23.56 -22.22 -9.14
CA ILE A 487 -23.86 -23.64 -9.35
C ILE A 487 -22.87 -24.17 -10.40
N ALA A 488 -22.05 -25.14 -9.99
CA ALA A 488 -21.12 -25.82 -10.89
C ALA A 488 -21.71 -27.16 -11.34
N THR A 489 -21.94 -27.31 -12.65
CA THR A 489 -22.42 -28.56 -13.25
C THR A 489 -21.23 -29.37 -13.78
N THR A 490 -20.94 -30.51 -13.18
CA THR A 490 -19.89 -31.44 -13.62
C THR A 490 -20.48 -32.79 -14.04
N GLY A 491 -19.78 -33.51 -14.94
CA GLY A 491 -20.21 -34.83 -15.43
C GLY A 491 -19.77 -35.11 -16.87
N THR A 492 -19.91 -36.35 -17.33
CA THR A 492 -19.50 -36.75 -18.68
C THR A 492 -20.47 -36.22 -19.73
N ASN A 493 -21.77 -36.45 -19.58
CA ASN A 493 -22.82 -36.09 -20.53
C ASN A 493 -23.89 -35.18 -19.91
N GLY A 494 -24.62 -34.42 -20.73
CA GLY A 494 -25.80 -33.66 -20.29
C GLY A 494 -25.55 -32.35 -19.52
N LYS A 495 -24.29 -31.91 -19.37
CA LYS A 495 -23.91 -30.67 -18.67
C LYS A 495 -24.64 -29.44 -19.21
N THR A 496 -24.62 -29.25 -20.53
CA THR A 496 -25.26 -28.10 -21.21
C THR A 496 -26.76 -28.04 -20.93
N THR A 497 -27.47 -29.15 -21.12
CA THR A 497 -28.92 -29.23 -20.87
C THR A 497 -29.26 -28.95 -19.42
N THR A 498 -28.50 -29.52 -18.49
CA THR A 498 -28.68 -29.34 -17.05
C THR A 498 -28.47 -27.87 -16.65
N THR A 499 -27.38 -27.25 -17.12
CA THR A 499 -27.11 -25.83 -16.86
C THR A 499 -28.22 -24.94 -17.41
N ARG A 500 -28.71 -25.20 -18.64
CA ARG A 500 -29.82 -24.43 -19.24
C ARG A 500 -31.12 -24.60 -18.46
N LEU A 501 -31.42 -25.80 -17.97
CA LEU A 501 -32.60 -26.07 -17.14
C LEU A 501 -32.52 -25.31 -15.81
N ILE A 502 -31.39 -25.38 -15.11
CA ILE A 502 -31.14 -24.63 -13.87
C ILE A 502 -31.31 -23.13 -14.10
N ALA A 503 -30.69 -22.61 -15.17
CA ALA A 503 -30.82 -21.21 -15.52
C ALA A 503 -32.27 -20.82 -15.84
N HIS A 504 -33.02 -21.68 -16.53
CA HIS A 504 -34.44 -21.47 -16.80
C HIS A 504 -35.26 -21.39 -15.51
N MET A 505 -35.09 -22.34 -14.57
CA MET A 505 -35.79 -22.34 -13.28
C MET A 505 -35.49 -21.08 -12.46
N ALA A 506 -34.21 -20.68 -12.36
CA ALA A 506 -33.81 -19.47 -11.64
C ALA A 506 -34.38 -18.20 -12.28
N LYS A 507 -34.44 -18.11 -13.61
CA LYS A 507 -35.12 -17.00 -14.31
C LYS A 507 -36.62 -16.98 -14.04
N MET A 508 -37.29 -18.13 -14.02
CA MET A 508 -38.73 -18.23 -13.70
C MET A 508 -39.04 -17.78 -12.27
N LYS A 509 -38.05 -17.81 -11.37
CA LYS A 509 -38.13 -17.24 -10.03
C LYS A 509 -37.83 -15.73 -9.97
N GLY A 510 -37.54 -15.09 -11.10
CA GLY A 510 -37.29 -13.65 -11.20
C GLY A 510 -35.83 -13.22 -11.10
N TYR A 511 -34.88 -14.16 -11.01
CA TYR A 511 -33.46 -13.82 -10.94
C TYR A 511 -32.86 -13.44 -12.30
N LYS A 512 -31.89 -12.52 -12.28
CA LYS A 512 -31.01 -12.26 -13.42
C LYS A 512 -29.90 -13.30 -13.43
N VAL A 513 -29.91 -14.19 -14.41
CA VAL A 513 -29.00 -15.35 -14.47
C VAL A 513 -27.99 -15.19 -15.60
N GLY A 514 -26.71 -15.35 -15.27
CA GLY A 514 -25.64 -15.65 -16.21
C GLY A 514 -25.28 -17.14 -16.14
N TYR A 515 -24.99 -17.77 -17.27
CA TYR A 515 -24.55 -19.16 -17.32
C TYR A 515 -23.58 -19.40 -18.47
N THR A 516 -22.73 -20.41 -18.32
CA THR A 516 -21.78 -20.84 -19.36
C THR A 516 -22.04 -22.32 -19.70
N THR A 517 -21.93 -22.63 -20.98
CA THR A 517 -22.04 -23.99 -21.54
C THR A 517 -20.97 -24.17 -22.62
N SER A 518 -20.84 -25.37 -23.19
CA SER A 518 -19.97 -25.60 -24.34
C SER A 518 -20.26 -24.69 -25.53
N ASP A 519 -21.50 -24.20 -25.64
CA ASP A 519 -21.95 -23.34 -26.74
C ASP A 519 -21.63 -21.86 -26.54
N GLY A 520 -21.16 -21.46 -25.34
CA GLY A 520 -20.82 -20.07 -25.04
C GLY A 520 -21.29 -19.57 -23.66
N VAL A 521 -21.16 -18.25 -23.48
CA VAL A 521 -21.49 -17.51 -22.25
C VAL A 521 -22.73 -16.64 -22.47
N TYR A 522 -23.71 -16.76 -21.59
CA TYR A 522 -25.00 -16.09 -21.73
C TYR A 522 -25.34 -15.25 -20.49
N ILE A 523 -25.99 -14.10 -20.69
CA ILE A 523 -26.70 -13.34 -19.65
C ILE A 523 -28.13 -13.11 -20.12
N GLN A 524 -29.13 -13.55 -19.35
CA GLN A 524 -30.55 -13.42 -19.70
C GLN A 524 -30.86 -13.86 -21.15
N ASN A 525 -30.31 -14.99 -21.58
CA ASN A 525 -30.39 -15.56 -22.95
C ASN A 525 -29.66 -14.78 -24.05
N ARG A 526 -29.00 -13.67 -23.74
CA ARG A 526 -28.12 -12.99 -24.68
C ARG A 526 -26.74 -13.65 -24.67
N LEU A 527 -26.33 -14.22 -25.81
CA LEU A 527 -24.97 -14.72 -26.02
C LEU A 527 -24.00 -13.55 -25.99
N LEU A 528 -22.90 -13.70 -25.25
CA LEU A 528 -21.83 -12.72 -25.11
C LEU A 528 -20.53 -13.17 -25.77
N MET A 529 -20.21 -14.46 -25.65
CA MET A 529 -19.01 -15.11 -26.16
C MET A 529 -19.35 -16.50 -26.62
#